data_AF-A0A497PER9-F1
#
_entry.id   AF-A0A497PER9-F1
#
_cell.length_a   1.000
_cell.length_b   1.000
_cell.length_c   1.000
_cell.angle_alpha   90.00
_cell.angle_beta   90.00
_cell.angle_gamma   90.00
#
_symmetry.space_group_name_H-M   'P 1'
#
loop_
_entity.id
_entity.type
_entity.pdbx_description
1 polymer ?
#
loop_
_entity_poly.entity_id
_entity_poly.type
_entity_poly.pdbx_seq_one_letter_code
_entity_poly.pdbx_strand_id
1 'polypeptide(L)' 'MPFKETILAIENEDLNIGQLVTILELTAEKLDILTISRMARKEGKSPNGIRKSNCYRKINIGGQKMAIKGLRDNNLPF' A
#
# COMPACT_ATOMS: atom_id res chain seq x y z
N MET A 1 -17.14 -1.98 1.87
CA MET A 1 -17.04 -2.24 3.32
C MET A 1 -16.22 -1.12 3.93
N PRO A 2 -16.77 -0.32 4.87
CA PRO A 2 -15.96 0.59 5.67
C PRO A 2 -14.76 -0.18 6.28
N PHE A 3 -13.58 0.45 6.28
CA PHE A 3 -12.31 -0.12 6.76
C PHE A 3 -12.42 -0.87 8.10
N LYS A 4 -13.30 -0.39 8.99
CA LYS A 4 -13.61 -1.00 10.27
C LYS A 4 -14.16 -2.43 10.16
N GLU A 5 -15.03 -2.71 9.19
CA GLU A 5 -15.58 -4.05 8.95
C GLU A 5 -14.51 -5.02 8.48
N THR A 6 -13.60 -4.57 7.62
CA THR A 6 -12.49 -5.41 7.13
C THR A 6 -11.49 -5.71 8.24
N ILE A 7 -11.21 -4.75 9.14
CA ILE A 7 -10.40 -5.00 10.34
C ILE A 7 -11.08 -6.06 11.22
N LEU A 8 -12.37 -5.91 11.51
CA LEU A 8 -13.12 -6.87 12.32
C LEU A 8 -13.12 -8.27 11.71
N ALA A 9 -13.28 -8.39 10.39
CA ALA A 9 -13.22 -9.67 9.70
C ALA A 9 -11.82 -10.33 9.77
N ILE A 10 -10.74 -9.54 9.74
CA ILE A 10 -9.38 -10.06 9.95
C ILE A 10 -9.20 -10.52 11.40
N GLU A 11 -9.67 -9.72 12.35
CA GLU A 11 -9.48 -9.95 13.79
C GLU A 11 -10.29 -11.14 14.32
N ASN A 12 -11.47 -11.38 13.75
CA ASN A 12 -12.33 -12.53 14.08
C ASN A 12 -11.90 -13.84 13.39
N GLU A 13 -10.79 -13.84 12.64
CA GLU A 13 -10.35 -14.98 11.79
C GLU A 13 -11.39 -15.41 10.74
N ASP A 14 -12.31 -14.51 10.35
CA ASP A 14 -13.29 -14.76 9.28
C ASP A 14 -12.60 -14.93 7.90
N LEU A 15 -11.33 -14.52 7.81
CA LEU A 15 -10.48 -14.64 6.63
C LEU A 15 -9.34 -15.63 6.87
N ASN A 16 -9.32 -16.72 6.12
CA ASN A 16 -8.20 -17.64 6.12
C ASN A 16 -6.99 -17.06 5.35
N ILE A 17 -5.82 -17.68 5.55
CA ILE A 17 -4.56 -17.25 4.92
C ILE A 17 -4.68 -17.13 3.39
N GLY A 18 -5.36 -18.09 2.74
CA GLY A 18 -5.55 -18.06 1.28
C GLY A 18 -6.36 -16.85 0.80
N GLN A 19 -7.38 -16.46 1.55
CA GLN A 19 -8.17 -15.27 1.25
C GLN A 19 -7.35 -13.98 1.45
N LEU A 20 -6.54 -13.91 2.51
CA LEU A 20 -5.65 -12.77 2.76
C LEU A 20 -4.60 -12.60 1.66
N VAL A 21 -4.00 -13.71 1.20
CA VAL A 21 -3.05 -13.70 0.08
C VAL A 21 -3.72 -13.21 -1.20
N THR A 22 -4.90 -13.74 -1.51
CA THR A 22 -5.68 -13.30 -2.69
C THR A 22 -6.00 -11.81 -2.64
N ILE A 23 -6.40 -11.29 -1.48
CA ILE A 23 -6.66 -9.85 -1.30
C ILE A 23 -5.38 -9.05 -1.57
N LEU A 24 -4.25 -9.50 -1.05
CA LEU A 24 -2.96 -8.82 -1.25
C LEU A 24 -2.57 -8.82 -2.74
N GLU A 25 -2.69 -9.94 -3.43
CA GLU A 25 -2.38 -10.07 -4.87
C GLU A 25 -3.24 -9.11 -5.71
N LEU A 26 -4.55 -9.16 -5.54
CA LEU A 26 -5.48 -8.27 -6.25
C LEU A 26 -5.23 -6.79 -5.94
N THR A 27 -4.84 -6.48 -4.70
CA THR A 27 -4.51 -5.11 -4.30
C THR A 27 -3.21 -4.65 -4.94
N ALA A 28 -2.20 -5.52 -5.02
CA ALA A 28 -0.91 -5.23 -5.64
C ALA A 28 -1.02 -5.05 -7.16
N GLU A 29 -1.98 -5.70 -7.83
CA GLU A 29 -2.27 -5.45 -9.24
C GLU A 29 -2.92 -4.10 -9.50
N LYS A 30 -3.82 -3.67 -8.60
CA LYS A 30 -4.60 -2.43 -8.76
C LYS A 30 -3.87 -1.17 -8.26
N LEU A 31 -2.99 -1.32 -7.27
CA LEU A 31 -2.25 -0.21 -6.69
C LEU A 31 -0.83 -0.15 -7.25
N ASP A 32 -0.35 1.06 -7.54
CA ASP A 32 1.04 1.29 -7.94
C ASP A 32 1.97 1.27 -6.71
N ILE A 33 2.21 0.06 -6.19
CA ILE A 33 3.05 -0.21 -5.01
C ILE A 33 4.45 -0.57 -5.49
N LEU A 34 5.43 0.27 -5.15
CA LEU A 34 6.83 0.03 -5.49
C LEU A 34 7.73 0.31 -4.30
N THR A 35 8.94 -0.25 -4.29
CA THR A 35 9.96 0.22 -3.33
C THR A 35 10.27 1.69 -3.59
N ILE A 36 10.71 2.43 -2.57
CA ILE A 36 11.10 3.84 -2.71
C ILE A 36 12.02 4.05 -3.92
N SER A 37 13.03 3.20 -4.10
CA SER A 37 14.00 3.31 -5.19
C SER A 37 13.40 3.00 -6.56
N ARG A 38 12.44 2.08 -6.66
CA ARG A 38 11.74 1.80 -7.94
C ARG A 38 10.77 2.92 -8.28
N MET A 39 10.01 3.43 -7.31
CA MET A 39 9.13 4.59 -7.49
C MET A 39 9.92 5.82 -7.94
N ALA A 40 11.06 6.08 -7.29
CA ALA A 40 11.97 7.17 -7.65
C ALA A 40 12.42 7.10 -9.11
N ARG A 41 12.87 5.93 -9.57
CA ARG A 41 13.25 5.71 -10.98
C ARG A 41 12.07 5.89 -11.94
N LYS A 42 10.91 5.32 -11.62
CA LYS A 42 9.69 5.44 -12.44
C LYS A 42 9.25 6.89 -12.60
N GLU A 43 9.41 7.71 -11.56
CA GLU A 43 8.98 9.11 -11.51
C GLU A 43 10.06 10.12 -11.92
N GLY A 44 11.27 9.68 -12.26
CA GLY A 44 12.40 10.58 -12.53
C GLY A 44 12.83 11.42 -11.31
N LYS A 45 12.66 10.90 -10.09
CA LYS A 45 12.92 11.60 -8.82
C LYS A 45 14.05 10.92 -8.04
N SER A 46 14.60 11.61 -7.04
CA SER A 46 15.53 10.99 -6.10
C SER A 46 14.78 10.15 -5.04
N PRO A 47 15.38 9.07 -4.52
CA PRO A 47 14.79 8.29 -3.43
C PRO A 47 14.45 9.15 -2.20
N ASN A 48 15.28 10.14 -1.88
CA ASN A 48 15.01 11.07 -0.78
C ASN A 48 13.79 11.97 -1.07
N GLY A 49 13.63 12.40 -2.33
CA GLY A 49 12.45 13.13 -2.79
C GLY A 49 11.15 12.34 -2.59
N ILE A 50 11.14 11.05 -2.93
CA ILE A 50 9.98 10.17 -2.69
C ILE A 50 9.69 10.02 -1.19
N ARG A 51 10.72 9.87 -0.34
CA ARG A 51 10.56 9.73 1.12
C ARG A 51 9.87 10.95 1.74
N LYS A 52 10.29 12.16 1.34
CA LYS A 52 9.79 13.43 1.88
C LYS A 52 8.49 13.90 1.23
N SER A 53 8.23 13.51 -0.02
CA SER A 53 7.07 13.99 -0.77
C SER A 53 5.76 13.46 -0.19
N ASN A 54 4.82 14.34 0.13
CA ASN A 54 3.50 13.93 0.62
C ASN A 54 2.62 13.30 -0.48
N CYS A 55 3.01 13.28 -1.75
CA CYS A 55 2.22 12.71 -2.86
C CYS A 55 2.11 11.17 -2.82
N TYR A 56 2.92 10.51 -1.98
CA TYR A 56 2.93 9.05 -1.86
C TYR A 56 2.54 8.64 -0.45
N ARG A 57 1.71 7.60 -0.34
CA ARG A 57 1.56 6.82 0.88
C ARG A 57 2.81 5.97 1.04
N LYS A 58 3.40 5.92 2.25
CA LYS A 58 4.53 5.02 2.53
C LYS A 58 4.13 4.06 3.61
N ILE A 59 4.29 2.77 3.33
CA ILE A 59 4.03 1.69 4.27
C ILE A 59 5.24 0.76 4.33
N ASN A 60 5.38 0.04 5.42
CA ASN A 60 6.33 -1.06 5.51
C ASN A 60 5.58 -2.36 5.23
N ILE A 61 6.09 -3.16 4.29
CA ILE A 61 5.64 -4.54 4.08
C ILE A 61 6.85 -5.42 4.41
N GLY A 62 6.75 -6.20 5.49
CA GLY A 62 7.91 -6.85 6.09
C GLY A 62 9.01 -5.83 6.44
N GLY A 63 10.25 -6.10 6.03
CA GLY A 63 11.40 -5.20 6.24
C GLY A 63 11.56 -4.09 5.21
N GLN A 64 10.69 -4.01 4.19
CA GLN A 64 10.88 -3.10 3.05
C GLN A 64 9.90 -1.92 3.11
N LYS A 65 10.45 -0.70 2.96
CA LYS A 65 9.65 0.51 2.82
C LYS A 65 9.16 0.66 1.37
N MET A 66 7.84 0.70 1.21
CA MET A 66 7.13 0.83 -0.06
C MET A 66 6.56 2.25 -0.19
N ALA A 67 6.45 2.74 -1.43
CA ALA A 67 5.69 3.91 -1.81
C ALA A 67 4.52 3.47 -2.69
N ILE A 68 3.35 3.99 -2.38
CA ILE A 68 2.12 3.76 -3.13
C ILE A 68 1.66 5.09 -3.69
N LYS A 69 1.53 5.15 -5.02
CA LYS A 69 1.06 6.33 -5.74
C LYS A 69 -0.47 6.32 -5.85
N GLY A 70 -1.09 7.50 -5.83
CA GLY A 70 -2.53 7.66 -6.08
C GLY A 70 -3.44 7.42 -4.87
N LEU A 71 -2.94 6.96 -3.72
CA LEU A 71 -3.77 6.80 -2.52
C LEU A 71 -4.12 8.14 -1.84
N ARG A 72 -3.31 9.18 -2.01
CA ARG A 72 -3.59 10.51 -1.43
C ARG A 72 -4.77 11.21 -2.11
N ASP A 73 -4.95 10.99 -3.41
CA ASP A 73 -6.00 11.63 -4.19
C ASP A 73 -7.37 10.94 -3.99
N ASN A 74 -7.37 9.72 -3.45
CA ASN A 74 -8.57 8.92 -3.24
C ASN A 74 -9.21 9.09 -1.86
N ASN A 75 -8.72 10.03 -1.04
CA ASN A 75 -9.24 10.36 0.30
C ASN A 75 -9.52 9.12 1.16
N LEU A 76 -8.77 8.05 0.94
CA LEU A 76 -8.86 6.86 1.75
C LEU A 76 -8.32 7.23 3.13
N PRO A 77 -9.02 6.87 4.24
CA PRO A 77 -8.38 6.90 5.55
C PRO A 77 -7.14 6.01 5.46
N PHE A 78 -6.26 6.07 6.47
CA PHE A 78 -4.94 5.44 6.42
C PHE A 78 -4.16 6.00 5.23
#